data_AF-A0A3C0MD47-F1
#
_entry.id   AF-A0A3C0MD47-F1
#
_cell.length_a   1.000
_cell.length_b   1.000
_cell.length_c   1.000
_cell.angle_alpha   90.00
_cell.angle_beta   90.00
_cell.angle_gamma   90.00
#
_symmetry.space_group_name_H-M   'P 1'
#
loop_
_entity.id
_entity.type
_entity.pdbx_description
1 polymer ?
#
loop_
_entity_poly.entity_id
_entity_poly.type
_entity_poly.pdbx_seq_one_letter_code
_entity_poly.pdbx_strand_id
1 'polypeptide(L)' 'MTMPIPSNPPTVSPPVGAYSHVVQVKAGSDLFYIAGQVGLTPEGVLPASLEEQAEQA' A
#
# COMPACT_ATOMS: atom_id res chain seq x y z
N MET A 1 14.71 19.27 -7.85
CA MET A 1 13.92 18.01 -7.84
C MET A 1 13.59 17.71 -6.40
N THR A 2 12.32 17.53 -6.06
CA THR A 2 11.92 17.08 -4.72
C THR A 2 12.28 15.61 -4.55
N MET A 3 12.78 15.24 -3.36
CA MET A 3 13.01 13.84 -3.01
C MET A 3 11.67 13.12 -2.74
N PRO A 4 11.47 11.89 -3.28
CA PRO A 4 10.31 11.08 -2.93
C PRO A 4 10.34 10.68 -1.44
N ILE A 5 9.17 10.66 -0.81
CA ILE A 5 9.00 10.29 0.60
C ILE A 5 8.25 8.96 0.65
N PRO A 6 8.95 7.82 0.84
CA PRO A 6 8.31 6.50 0.95
C PRO A 6 7.68 6.28 2.33
N SER A 7 6.58 5.55 2.37
CA SER A 7 5.96 5.10 3.63
C SER A 7 5.19 3.78 3.46
N ASN A 8 5.04 3.06 4.59
CA ASN A 8 4.27 1.82 4.71
C ASN A 8 3.29 1.98 5.88
N PRO A 9 1.98 2.15 5.65
CA PRO A 9 1.01 2.24 6.72
C PRO A 9 0.92 0.91 7.49
N PRO A 10 0.75 0.93 8.83
CA PRO A 10 0.66 -0.30 9.63
C PRO A 10 -0.66 -1.04 9.46
N THR A 11 -1.65 -0.44 8.79
CA THR A 11 -2.99 -0.98 8.55
C THR A 11 -3.07 -1.83 7.26
N VAL A 12 -1.93 -2.11 6.63
CA VAL A 12 -1.85 -2.93 5.41
C VAL A 12 -0.73 -3.94 5.60
N SER A 13 -0.86 -5.12 4.98
CA SER A 13 0.17 -6.15 5.08
C SER A 13 1.54 -5.61 4.65
N PRO A 14 2.65 -5.91 5.34
CA PRO A 14 3.97 -5.39 4.98
C PRO A 14 4.36 -5.70 3.52
N PRO A 15 5.15 -4.83 2.86
CA PRO A 15 5.67 -5.11 1.52
C PRO A 15 6.46 -6.43 1.48
N VAL A 16 6.12 -7.31 0.54
CA VAL A 16 6.78 -8.61 0.37
C VAL A 16 8.12 -8.53 -0.38
N GLY A 17 8.47 -7.36 -0.92
CA GLY A 17 9.66 -7.14 -1.72
C GLY A 17 10.23 -5.74 -1.54
N ALA A 18 11.19 -5.37 -2.39
CA ALA A 18 11.88 -4.08 -2.34
C ALA A 18 11.03 -2.93 -2.92
N TYR A 19 9.91 -2.62 -2.27
CA TYR A 19 9.03 -1.50 -2.60
C TYR A 19 8.46 -0.84 -1.33
N SER A 20 7.76 0.28 -1.50
CA SER A 20 6.95 0.92 -0.46
C SER A 20 5.51 1.03 -0.94
N HIS A 21 4.55 0.91 -0.02
CA HIS A 21 3.13 1.00 -0.35
C HIS A 21 2.73 2.36 -0.89
N VAL A 22 3.32 3.42 -0.34
CA VAL A 22 3.08 4.79 -0.76
C VAL A 22 4.39 5.51 -1.00
N VAL A 23 4.44 6.31 -2.06
CA VAL A 23 5.48 7.32 -2.27
C VAL A 23 4.81 8.66 -2.52
N GLN A 24 5.12 9.65 -1.67
CA GLN A 24 4.70 11.03 -1.85
C GLN A 24 5.77 11.83 -2.62
N VAL A 25 5.36 12.62 -3.61
CA VAL A 25 6.20 13.54 -4.36
C VAL A 25 5.59 14.94 -4.32
N LYS A 26 6.35 15.93 -3.83
CA LYS A 26 5.94 17.35 -3.83
C LYS A 26 6.46 18.04 -5.10
N ALA A 27 5.64 18.14 -6.14
CA ALA A 27 6.06 18.66 -7.46
C ALA A 27 5.08 19.72 -7.98
N GLY A 28 4.90 20.81 -7.22
CA GLY A 28 3.87 21.83 -7.50
C GLY A 28 2.46 21.42 -7.06
N SER A 29 2.29 20.14 -6.70
CA SER A 29 1.15 19.55 -6.02
C SER A 29 1.63 18.35 -5.19
N ASP A 30 0.72 17.81 -4.37
CA ASP A 30 0.93 16.56 -3.65
C ASP A 30 0.53 15.38 -4.54
N LEU A 31 1.52 14.65 -5.04
CA LEU A 31 1.30 13.41 -5.79
C LEU A 31 1.57 12.22 -4.87
N PHE A 32 0.66 11.26 -4.88
CA PHE A 32 0.80 10.00 -4.17
C PHE A 32 0.75 8.85 -5.17
N TYR A 33 1.80 8.05 -5.18
CA TYR A 33 1.86 6.80 -5.92
C TYR A 33 1.60 5.67 -4.94
N ILE A 34 0.51 4.93 -5.17
CA ILE A 34 0.07 3.85 -4.30
C ILE A 34 0.31 2.53 -5.04
N ALA A 35 1.05 1.61 -4.43
CA ALA A 35 1.23 0.26 -4.96
C ALA A 35 -0.11 -0.49 -4.94
N GLY A 36 -0.27 -1.46 -5.85
CA GLY A 36 -1.44 -2.33 -5.85
C GLY A 36 -1.59 -3.05 -4.51
N GLN A 37 -2.78 -2.97 -3.93
CA GLN A 37 -3.12 -3.70 -2.71
C GLN A 37 -3.74 -5.06 -3.08
N VAL A 38 -3.49 -6.03 -2.22
CA VAL A 38 -4.08 -7.36 -2.29
C VAL A 38 -4.94 -7.55 -1.05
N GLY A 39 -5.94 -8.43 -1.13
CA GLY A 39 -6.91 -8.69 -0.05
C GLY A 39 -6.34 -9.42 1.17
N LEU A 40 -5.11 -9.11 1.59
CA LEU A 40 -4.51 -9.63 2.82
C LEU A 40 -4.77 -8.69 3.98
N THR A 41 -5.05 -9.24 5.16
CA THR A 41 -5.12 -8.46 6.41
C THR A 41 -3.75 -7.86 6.76
N PRO A 42 -3.67 -6.89 7.69
CA PRO A 42 -2.39 -6.35 8.16
C PRO A 42 -1.42 -7.42 8.67
N GLU A 43 -1.96 -8.52 9.23
CA GLU A 43 -1.21 -9.68 9.72
C GLU A 43 -0.80 -10.65 8.60
N GLY A 44 -1.17 -10.38 7.34
CA GLY A 44 -0.85 -11.22 6.18
C GLY A 44 -1.78 -12.42 6.01
N VAL A 45 -2.97 -12.42 6.60
CA VAL A 45 -3.96 -13.48 6.45
C VAL A 45 -4.79 -13.23 5.19
N LEU A 46 -5.05 -14.28 4.40
CA LEU A 46 -5.99 -14.22 3.29
C LEU A 46 -7.40 -14.63 3.78
N PRO A 47 -8.40 -13.74 3.70
CA PRO A 47 -9.80 -14.10 3.99
C PRO A 47 -10.31 -15.23 3.09
N ALA A 48 -11.35 -15.92 3.54
CA ALA A 48 -11.80 -17.16 2.90
C ALA A 48 -12.64 -16.92 1.64
N SER A 49 -13.47 -15.87 1.61
CA SER A 49 -14.31 -15.56 0.47
C SER A 49 -13.68 -14.51 -0.46
N LEU A 50 -14.14 -14.50 -1.71
CA LEU A 50 -13.72 -13.51 -2.69
C LEU A 50 -14.18 -12.11 -2.30
N GLU A 51 -15.40 -12.02 -1.77
CA GLU A 51 -16.02 -10.78 -1.31
C GLU A 51 -15.20 -10.14 -0.19
N GLU A 52 -14.80 -10.91 0.82
CA GLU A 52 -13.95 -10.41 1.91
C GLU A 52 -12.56 -9.97 1.42
N GLN A 53 -11.98 -10.71 0.46
CA GLN A 53 -10.70 -10.30 -0.15
C GLN A 53 -10.84 -9.00 -0.95
N ALA A 54 -11.98 -8.80 -1.64
CA ALA A 54 -12.25 -7.59 -2.40
C ALA A 54 -12.54 -6.38 -1.51
N GLU A 55 -13.20 -6.58 -0.36
CA GLU A 55 -13.40 -5.53 0.64
C GLU A 55 -12.10 -5.14 1.35
N GLN A 56 -11.18 -6.08 1.54
CA GLN A 56 -9.89 -5.85 2.19
C GLN A 56 -8.86 -5.15 1.29
N ALA A 57 -8.98 -5.26 -0.04
CA ALA A 57 -8.03 -4.71 -1.02
C ALA A 57 -8.24 -3.21 -1.27
#